data_AF-A0A3N8SZH6-F1
#
_entry.id   AF-A0A3N8SZH6-F1
#
_cell.length_a   1.000
_cell.length_b   1.000
_cell.length_c   1.000
_cell.angle_alpha   90.00
_cell.angle_beta   90.00
_cell.angle_gamma   90.00
#
_symmetry.space_group_name_H-M   'P 1'
#
loop_
_entity.id
_entity.type
_entity.pdbx_description
1 polymer ?
#
loop_
_entity_poly.entity_id
_entity_poly.type
_entity_poly.pdbx_seq_one_letter_code
_entity_poly.pdbx_strand_id
1 'polypeptide(L)'
;MAQVPQGRPAGIVWDCHTHIYGPWEQFPVPADAAYLPEAAPMSRLLVVHERLGVTHGVIVQAACYRHDHTALLAGIAATGGAYRGVALVDDTMDDGALRALHEGGVRGIRFNFMGHLPGERDTDKLLRTAERIAGLGWHVLLHGRLADLLPVLDTWAGVDIPMVIDHMARPSLQAPWTVVEHDALIAHLGNSHRLIKLSGVDRFAGGDAHAWPDARPLARQLLAAAPDRAIWGSDWPHPNIEGAAPDDVALLAFVRDLCGDDVLADAVLAGNPLRLYG
;
A
#
# COMPACT_ATOMS: atom_id res chain seq x y z
N MET A 1 -8.96 -16.59 -22.46
CA MET A 1 -9.96 -15.60 -22.02
C MET A 1 -10.34 -15.94 -20.59
N ALA A 2 -9.75 -15.25 -19.61
CA ALA A 2 -10.09 -15.45 -18.21
C ALA A 2 -11.48 -14.86 -17.96
N GLN A 3 -12.38 -15.65 -17.34
CA GLN A 3 -13.69 -15.20 -16.94
C GLN A 3 -13.55 -14.13 -15.84
N VAL A 4 -14.03 -12.93 -16.12
CA VAL A 4 -14.23 -11.88 -15.12
C VAL A 4 -15.34 -12.34 -14.16
N PRO A 5 -15.12 -12.42 -12.83
CA PRO A 5 -16.16 -12.82 -11.90
C PRO A 5 -17.29 -11.78 -11.84
N GLN A 6 -18.51 -12.30 -11.73
CA GLN A 6 -19.76 -11.58 -11.62
C GLN A 6 -19.84 -10.69 -10.37
N GLY A 7 -20.38 -9.48 -10.56
CA GLY A 7 -21.25 -8.80 -9.60
C GLY A 7 -20.61 -8.22 -8.33
N ARG A 8 -20.42 -6.90 -8.35
CA ARG A 8 -20.24 -6.00 -7.20
C ARG A 8 -21.05 -6.43 -5.95
N PRO A 9 -20.45 -6.48 -4.74
CA PRO A 9 -21.21 -6.17 -3.53
C PRO A 9 -21.45 -4.66 -3.54
N ALA A 10 -22.68 -4.24 -3.87
CA ALA A 10 -23.00 -2.83 -4.05
C ALA A 10 -22.50 -1.97 -2.87
N GLY A 11 -21.79 -0.88 -3.16
CA GLY A 11 -21.32 0.11 -2.17
C GLY A 11 -19.93 -0.13 -1.55
N ILE A 12 -19.20 -1.20 -1.91
CA ILE A 12 -17.84 -1.40 -1.39
C ILE A 12 -16.82 -0.56 -2.16
N VAL A 13 -15.99 0.19 -1.41
CA VAL A 13 -14.81 0.90 -1.91
C VAL A 13 -13.72 0.76 -0.86
N TRP A 14 -12.54 0.33 -1.29
CA TRP A 14 -11.35 0.16 -0.45
C TRP A 14 -10.38 1.31 -0.63
N ASP A 15 -9.85 1.79 0.49
CA ASP A 15 -8.56 2.48 0.53
C ASP A 15 -7.49 1.52 1.05
N CYS A 16 -6.61 1.05 0.18
CA CYS A 16 -5.59 0.06 0.53
C CYS A 16 -4.27 0.66 1.05
N HIS A 17 -4.20 1.97 1.34
CA HIS A 17 -3.00 2.55 1.94
C HIS A 17 -3.34 3.80 2.75
N THR A 18 -3.34 3.64 4.08
CA THR A 18 -3.46 4.75 5.02
C THR A 18 -2.50 4.55 6.18
N HIS A 19 -2.19 5.61 6.90
CA HIS A 19 -1.50 5.58 8.18
C HIS A 19 -2.35 6.30 9.21
N ILE A 20 -2.21 5.93 10.49
CA ILE A 20 -2.79 6.71 11.58
C ILE A 20 -1.68 7.13 12.54
N TYR A 21 -1.84 8.33 13.09
CA TYR A 21 -0.90 8.96 14.02
C TYR A 21 -1.65 9.46 15.24
N GLY A 22 -1.32 8.93 16.41
CA GLY A 22 -1.97 9.27 17.66
C GLY A 22 -3.44 8.80 17.75
N PRO A 23 -4.22 9.35 18.70
CA PRO A 23 -3.85 10.48 19.56
C PRO A 23 -2.70 10.14 20.51
N TRP A 24 -1.77 11.08 20.73
CA TRP A 24 -0.49 10.82 21.40
C TRP A 24 -0.63 10.45 22.88
N GLU A 25 -1.74 10.85 23.51
CA GLU A 25 -2.06 10.51 24.89
C GLU A 25 -2.41 9.02 25.05
N GLN A 26 -2.91 8.37 24.00
CA GLN A 26 -3.27 6.95 24.00
C GLN A 26 -2.20 6.10 23.31
N PHE A 27 -1.61 6.62 22.25
CA PHE A 27 -0.62 5.94 21.43
C PHE A 27 0.62 6.83 21.25
N PRO A 28 1.43 6.99 22.32
CA PRO A 28 2.66 7.77 22.25
C PRO A 28 3.67 7.09 21.31
N VAL A 29 4.50 7.88 20.63
CA VAL A 29 5.65 7.33 19.92
C VAL A 29 6.77 7.00 20.93
N PRO A 30 7.62 5.99 20.65
CA PRO A 30 8.81 5.74 21.47
C PRO A 30 9.76 6.94 21.46
N ALA A 31 10.54 7.11 22.53
CA ALA A 31 11.44 8.25 22.71
C ALA A 31 12.52 8.37 21.62
N ASP A 32 12.85 7.26 20.96
CA ASP A 32 13.81 7.15 19.87
C ASP A 32 13.14 7.05 18.48
N ALA A 33 11.88 7.47 18.35
CA ALA A 33 11.17 7.48 17.08
C ALA A 33 11.95 8.28 16.01
N ALA A 34 11.96 7.78 14.78
CA ALA A 34 12.68 8.42 13.67
C ALA A 34 12.12 9.82 13.34
N TYR A 35 10.85 10.07 13.64
CA TYR A 35 10.15 11.34 13.48
C TYR A 35 8.88 11.36 14.33
N LEU A 36 8.35 12.56 14.59
CA LEU A 36 7.04 12.79 15.22
C LEU A 36 6.15 13.57 14.23
N PRO A 37 5.13 12.95 13.61
CA PRO A 37 4.23 13.64 12.69
C PRO A 37 3.15 14.45 13.43
N GLU A 38 2.36 15.24 12.69
CA GLU A 38 1.09 15.77 13.23
C GLU A 38 0.15 14.61 13.58
N ALA A 39 -0.66 14.79 14.63
CA ALA A 39 -1.70 13.82 14.97
C ALA A 39 -2.72 13.69 13.82
N ALA A 40 -2.94 12.46 13.41
CA ALA A 40 -3.88 12.04 12.37
C ALA A 40 -4.57 10.75 12.85
N PRO A 41 -5.41 10.85 13.90
CA PRO A 41 -5.98 9.67 14.55
C PRO A 41 -7.00 8.97 13.65
N MET A 42 -7.31 7.72 13.99
CA MET A 42 -8.31 6.91 13.29
C MET A 42 -9.67 7.62 13.14
N SER A 43 -10.11 8.38 14.15
CA SER A 43 -11.34 9.16 14.07
C SER A 43 -11.34 10.20 12.94
N ARG A 44 -10.17 10.79 12.62
CA ARG A 44 -10.02 11.74 11.51
C ARG A 44 -10.02 11.02 10.17
N LEU A 45 -9.38 9.85 10.09
CA LEU A 45 -9.42 9.00 8.90
C LEU A 45 -10.85 8.59 8.55
N LEU A 46 -11.65 8.17 9.54
CA LEU A 46 -13.03 7.78 9.33
C LEU A 46 -13.89 8.90 8.73
N VAL A 47 -13.67 10.15 9.15
CA VAL A 47 -14.35 11.33 8.57
C VAL A 47 -13.95 11.53 7.11
N VAL A 48 -12.68 11.35 6.77
CA VAL A 48 -12.21 11.43 5.37
C VAL A 48 -12.85 10.32 4.54
N HIS A 49 -12.83 9.08 5.03
CA HIS A 49 -13.41 7.93 4.34
C HIS A 49 -14.92 8.04 4.14
N GLU A 50 -15.66 8.59 5.11
CA GLU A 50 -17.08 8.90 4.96
C GLU A 50 -17.32 9.85 3.78
N ARG A 51 -16.53 10.93 3.67
CA ARG A 51 -16.64 11.90 2.57
C ARG A 51 -16.29 11.30 1.21
N LEU A 52 -15.39 10.33 1.17
CA LEU A 52 -14.99 9.63 -0.06
C LEU A 52 -15.93 8.47 -0.44
N GLY A 53 -16.82 8.07 0.47
CA GLY A 53 -17.61 6.84 0.32
C GLY A 53 -16.78 5.56 0.43
N VAL A 54 -15.61 5.63 1.09
CA VAL A 54 -14.76 4.48 1.39
C VAL A 54 -15.38 3.71 2.55
N THR A 55 -15.61 2.42 2.35
CA THR A 55 -16.25 1.55 3.35
C THR A 55 -15.27 0.56 3.98
N HIS A 56 -14.14 0.31 3.33
CA HIS A 56 -13.10 -0.60 3.80
C HIS A 56 -11.73 0.06 3.68
N GLY A 57 -10.80 -0.30 4.56
CA GLY A 57 -9.49 0.34 4.56
C GLY A 57 -8.35 -0.56 5.00
N VAL A 58 -7.14 -0.15 4.66
CA VAL A 58 -5.91 -0.81 5.12
C VAL A 58 -5.06 0.21 5.84
N ILE A 59 -4.82 -0.05 7.11
CA ILE A 59 -3.92 0.74 7.95
C ILE A 59 -2.54 0.10 7.82
N VAL A 60 -1.60 0.83 7.25
CA VAL A 60 -0.20 0.43 7.16
C VAL A 60 0.51 0.97 8.38
N GLN A 61 1.23 0.09 9.10
CA GLN A 61 1.98 0.46 10.29
C GLN A 61 2.93 1.61 9.97
N ALA A 62 2.76 2.69 10.73
CA ALA A 62 3.57 3.88 10.63
C ALA A 62 4.95 3.64 11.23
N ALA A 63 6.00 4.10 10.53
CA ALA A 63 7.38 3.86 10.95
C ALA A 63 7.74 4.52 12.29
N CYS A 64 7.05 5.60 12.68
CA CYS A 64 7.24 6.22 13.99
C CYS A 64 6.86 5.30 15.17
N TYR A 65 5.95 4.35 14.97
CA TYR A 65 5.56 3.35 15.98
C TYR A 65 6.43 2.10 15.99
N ARG A 66 7.29 1.90 14.98
CA ARG A 66 8.14 0.70 14.86
C ARG A 66 7.31 -0.58 14.99
N HIS A 67 7.63 -1.43 15.97
CA HIS A 67 6.99 -2.72 16.24
C HIS A 67 5.86 -2.64 17.29
N ASP A 68 5.51 -1.45 17.77
CA ASP A 68 4.31 -1.27 18.59
C ASP A 68 3.08 -1.15 17.68
N HIS A 69 2.33 -2.25 17.52
CA HIS A 69 1.11 -2.30 16.72
C HIS A 69 -0.16 -1.92 17.49
N THR A 70 -0.05 -1.37 18.71
CA THR A 70 -1.23 -1.09 19.55
C THR A 70 -2.20 -0.11 18.87
N ALA A 71 -1.69 0.98 18.27
CA ALA A 71 -2.52 1.93 17.53
C ALA A 71 -3.19 1.29 16.31
N LEU A 72 -2.42 0.50 15.54
CA LEU A 72 -2.89 -0.25 14.37
C LEU A 72 -4.06 -1.17 14.73
N LEU A 73 -3.88 -2.00 15.76
CA LEU A 73 -4.88 -2.97 16.20
C LEU A 73 -6.13 -2.30 16.77
N ALA A 74 -5.96 -1.22 17.55
CA ALA A 74 -7.08 -0.43 18.05
C ALA A 74 -7.89 0.21 16.90
N GLY A 75 -7.19 0.74 15.89
CA GLY A 75 -7.81 1.28 14.68
C GLY A 75 -8.63 0.24 13.92
N ILE A 76 -8.09 -0.97 13.72
CA ILE A 76 -8.82 -2.07 13.08
C ILE A 76 -10.05 -2.46 13.91
N ALA A 77 -9.89 -2.68 15.21
CA ALA A 77 -10.96 -3.10 16.11
C ALA A 77 -12.14 -2.12 16.13
N ALA A 78 -11.87 -0.82 16.03
CA ALA A 78 -12.90 0.24 15.98
C ALA A 78 -13.84 0.15 14.76
N THR A 79 -13.51 -0.67 13.75
CA THR A 79 -14.24 -0.72 12.47
C THR A 79 -15.06 -2.00 12.30
N GLY A 80 -15.11 -2.87 13.32
CA GLY A 80 -15.86 -4.12 13.25
C GLY A 80 -15.39 -5.07 12.15
N GLY A 81 -14.11 -4.97 11.76
CA GLY A 81 -13.53 -5.79 10.69
C GLY A 81 -13.70 -5.25 9.27
N ALA A 82 -14.15 -4.00 9.08
CA ALA A 82 -14.12 -3.37 7.76
C ALA A 82 -12.69 -2.98 7.32
N TYR A 83 -11.74 -2.87 8.27
CA TYR A 83 -10.35 -2.53 8.00
C TYR A 83 -9.42 -3.72 8.24
N ARG A 84 -8.26 -3.68 7.58
CA ARG A 84 -7.15 -4.62 7.79
C ARG A 84 -5.85 -3.87 8.08
N GLY A 85 -4.86 -4.61 8.55
CA GLY A 85 -3.53 -4.07 8.86
C GLY A 85 -2.43 -4.59 7.95
N VAL A 86 -1.39 -3.77 7.77
CA VAL A 86 -0.06 -4.20 7.32
C VAL A 86 0.95 -3.84 8.40
N ALA A 87 1.65 -4.83 8.94
CA ALA A 87 2.56 -4.64 10.07
C ALA A 87 4.02 -4.33 9.63
N LEU A 88 4.79 -3.77 10.55
CA LEU A 88 6.26 -3.79 10.50
C LEU A 88 6.76 -4.91 11.42
N VAL A 89 7.40 -5.90 10.82
CA VAL A 89 7.89 -7.12 11.48
C VAL A 89 9.38 -7.25 11.18
N ASP A 90 10.15 -7.68 12.18
CA ASP A 90 11.56 -8.04 12.04
C ASP A 90 11.78 -9.54 12.29
N ASP A 91 13.03 -9.97 12.29
CA ASP A 91 13.42 -11.37 12.53
C ASP A 91 13.35 -11.78 14.00
N THR A 92 13.01 -10.87 14.92
CA THR A 92 12.92 -11.13 16.36
C THR A 92 11.50 -11.42 16.84
N MET A 93 10.49 -10.95 16.11
CA MET A 93 9.08 -11.23 16.41
C MET A 93 8.80 -12.74 16.31
N ASP A 94 8.21 -13.35 17.33
CA ASP A 94 7.89 -14.79 17.32
C ASP A 94 6.59 -15.12 16.59
N ASP A 95 6.37 -16.42 16.31
CA ASP A 95 5.17 -16.89 15.59
C ASP A 95 3.87 -16.69 16.38
N GLY A 96 3.94 -16.63 17.71
CA GLY A 96 2.79 -16.33 18.57
C GLY A 96 2.32 -14.89 18.38
N ALA A 97 3.26 -13.95 18.35
CA ALA A 97 3.00 -12.54 18.05
C ALA A 97 2.45 -12.36 16.63
N LEU A 98 2.99 -13.06 15.63
CA LEU A 98 2.45 -13.04 14.27
C LEU A 98 1.00 -13.53 14.20
N ARG A 99 0.67 -14.62 14.91
CA ARG A 99 -0.71 -15.11 15.02
C ARG A 99 -1.61 -14.10 15.72
N ALA A 100 -1.15 -13.47 16.80
CA ALA A 100 -1.92 -12.42 17.49
C ALA A 100 -2.23 -11.24 16.56
N LEU A 101 -1.29 -10.82 15.72
CA LEU A 101 -1.52 -9.82 14.67
C LEU A 101 -2.54 -10.30 13.62
N HIS A 102 -2.47 -11.57 13.22
CA HIS A 102 -3.43 -12.17 12.28
C HIS A 102 -4.87 -12.13 12.83
N GLU A 103 -5.07 -12.58 14.07
CA GLU A 103 -6.36 -12.52 14.77
C GLU A 103 -6.83 -11.06 14.95
N GLY A 104 -5.88 -10.14 15.14
CA GLY A 104 -6.14 -8.70 15.18
C GLY A 104 -6.49 -8.04 13.84
N GLY A 105 -6.51 -8.80 12.74
CA GLY A 105 -6.90 -8.31 11.41
C GLY A 105 -5.74 -7.84 10.51
N VAL A 106 -4.49 -8.11 10.88
CA VAL A 106 -3.34 -7.88 10.00
C VAL A 106 -3.31 -8.94 8.90
N ARG A 107 -2.96 -8.54 7.67
CA ARG A 107 -2.92 -9.39 6.46
C ARG A 107 -1.65 -9.22 5.63
N GLY A 108 -0.66 -8.50 6.14
CA GLY A 108 0.60 -8.31 5.44
C GLY A 108 1.68 -7.71 6.31
N ILE A 109 2.90 -7.71 5.78
CA ILE A 109 4.06 -7.01 6.33
C ILE A 109 4.61 -6.01 5.30
N ARG A 110 5.25 -4.95 5.75
CA ARG A 110 5.89 -3.97 4.87
C ARG A 110 7.42 -4.03 4.99
N PHE A 111 8.09 -4.04 3.83
CA PHE A 111 9.51 -3.75 3.71
C PHE A 111 9.71 -2.39 3.04
N ASN A 112 10.52 -1.55 3.68
CA ASN A 112 10.75 -0.19 3.25
C ASN A 112 12.16 -0.03 2.71
N PHE A 113 12.24 0.39 1.45
CA PHE A 113 13.45 0.61 0.70
C PHE A 113 13.76 2.09 0.44
N MET A 114 12.98 3.03 0.97
CA MET A 114 13.34 4.45 0.89
C MET A 114 14.50 4.77 1.84
N GLY A 115 15.62 5.29 1.32
CA GLY A 115 16.86 5.47 2.09
C GLY A 115 16.79 6.41 3.31
N HIS A 116 15.76 7.26 3.40
CA HIS A 116 15.53 8.14 4.55
C HIS A 116 14.69 7.47 5.66
N LEU A 117 14.25 6.23 5.46
CA LEU A 117 13.46 5.47 6.42
C LEU A 117 14.23 4.22 6.87
N PRO A 118 14.11 3.80 8.14
CA PRO A 118 14.68 2.54 8.61
C PRO A 118 14.14 1.34 7.81
N GLY A 119 15.00 0.37 7.51
CA GLY A 119 14.62 -0.88 6.84
C GLY A 119 15.81 -1.82 6.59
N GLU A 120 15.58 -3.12 6.70
CA GLU A 120 16.54 -4.17 6.32
C GLU A 120 16.66 -4.23 4.78
N ARG A 121 17.87 -4.47 4.29
CA ARG A 121 18.22 -4.48 2.86
C ARG A 121 18.78 -5.81 2.39
N ASP A 122 19.15 -6.69 3.32
CA ASP A 122 19.54 -8.06 3.04
C ASP A 122 18.33 -8.85 2.54
N THR A 123 18.31 -9.17 1.25
CA THR A 123 17.20 -9.87 0.58
C THR A 123 16.96 -11.27 1.15
N ASP A 124 17.98 -11.94 1.67
CA ASP A 124 17.85 -13.28 2.24
C ASP A 124 17.20 -13.23 3.62
N LYS A 125 17.54 -12.22 4.44
CA LYS A 125 16.84 -11.98 5.72
C LYS A 125 15.37 -11.63 5.50
N LEU A 126 15.12 -10.71 4.58
CA LEU A 126 13.75 -10.31 4.23
C LEU A 126 12.94 -11.52 3.73
N LEU A 127 13.56 -12.42 2.95
CA LEU A 127 12.89 -13.62 2.45
C LEU A 127 12.52 -14.56 3.59
N ARG A 128 13.42 -14.80 4.54
CA ARG A 128 13.11 -15.60 5.74
C ARG A 128 11.93 -15.02 6.51
N THR A 129 11.86 -13.70 6.67
CA THR A 129 10.70 -13.05 7.31
C THR A 129 9.43 -13.19 6.48
N ALA A 130 9.50 -13.08 5.14
CA ALA A 130 8.37 -13.28 4.25
C ALA A 130 7.84 -14.73 4.29
N GLU A 131 8.72 -15.73 4.30
CA GLU A 131 8.33 -17.15 4.36
C GLU A 131 7.55 -17.48 5.64
N ARG A 132 7.87 -16.82 6.76
CA ARG A 132 7.13 -16.98 8.02
C ARG A 132 5.68 -16.51 7.94
N ILE A 133 5.38 -15.52 7.11
CA ILE A 133 4.00 -15.02 6.94
C ILE A 133 3.21 -15.77 5.88
N ALA A 134 3.88 -16.60 5.06
CA ALA A 134 3.23 -17.35 3.98
C ALA A 134 2.12 -18.29 4.51
N GLY A 135 2.36 -18.95 5.65
CA GLY A 135 1.38 -19.82 6.30
C GLY A 135 0.14 -19.10 6.86
N LEU A 136 0.19 -17.76 6.98
CA LEU A 136 -0.93 -16.92 7.41
C LEU A 136 -1.76 -16.39 6.21
N GLY A 137 -1.36 -16.71 4.98
CA GLY A 137 -1.97 -16.18 3.75
C GLY A 137 -1.72 -14.68 3.55
N TRP A 138 -0.68 -14.14 4.18
CA TRP A 138 -0.36 -12.72 4.13
C TRP A 138 0.43 -12.34 2.86
N HIS A 139 0.46 -11.03 2.57
CA HIS A 139 1.27 -10.45 1.50
C HIS A 139 2.44 -9.63 2.04
N VAL A 140 3.40 -9.35 1.16
CA VAL A 140 4.49 -8.41 1.40
C VAL A 140 4.21 -7.11 0.66
N LEU A 141 4.24 -5.97 1.35
CA LEU A 141 4.19 -4.63 0.77
C LEU A 141 5.62 -4.11 0.59
N LEU A 142 6.04 -3.90 -0.65
CA LEU A 142 7.35 -3.35 -1.01
C LEU A 142 7.23 -1.86 -1.31
N HIS A 143 7.84 -1.03 -0.47
CA HIS A 143 7.83 0.42 -0.64
C HIS A 143 9.22 0.93 -1.02
N GLY A 144 9.39 1.49 -2.21
CA GLY A 144 10.69 1.99 -2.67
C GLY A 144 10.62 2.59 -4.08
N ARG A 145 11.74 3.16 -4.54
CA ARG A 145 11.91 3.51 -5.97
C ARG A 145 12.19 2.26 -6.77
N LEU A 146 11.80 2.27 -8.04
CA LEU A 146 11.97 1.10 -8.91
C LEU A 146 13.40 0.53 -8.90
N ALA A 147 14.42 1.39 -8.98
CA ALA A 147 15.83 0.97 -8.91
C ALA A 147 16.19 0.21 -7.61
N ASP A 148 15.55 0.54 -6.48
CA ASP A 148 15.74 -0.15 -5.21
C ASP A 148 14.92 -1.45 -5.11
N LEU A 149 13.80 -1.53 -5.84
CA LEU A 149 12.89 -2.67 -5.81
C LEU A 149 13.29 -3.78 -6.80
N LEU A 150 13.87 -3.44 -7.96
CA LEU A 150 14.26 -4.41 -8.98
C LEU A 150 15.15 -5.53 -8.43
N PRO A 151 16.21 -5.28 -7.65
CA PRO A 151 17.03 -6.36 -7.08
C PRO A 151 16.23 -7.34 -6.22
N VAL A 152 15.24 -6.85 -5.46
CA VAL A 152 14.37 -7.68 -4.63
C VAL A 152 13.43 -8.50 -5.49
N LEU A 153 12.79 -7.86 -6.48
CA LEU A 153 11.86 -8.51 -7.41
C LEU A 153 12.56 -9.60 -8.22
N ASP A 154 13.78 -9.33 -8.69
CA ASP A 154 14.61 -10.28 -9.45
C ASP A 154 15.02 -11.48 -8.58
N THR A 155 15.52 -11.22 -7.37
CA THR A 155 15.91 -12.27 -6.42
C THR A 155 14.71 -13.15 -6.05
N TRP A 156 13.52 -12.56 -5.92
CA TRP A 156 12.31 -13.25 -5.49
C TRP A 156 11.41 -13.66 -6.65
N ALA A 157 11.90 -13.68 -7.89
CA ALA A 157 11.09 -13.95 -9.08
C ALA A 157 10.31 -15.27 -9.01
N GLY A 158 10.86 -16.29 -8.35
CA GLY A 158 10.24 -17.60 -8.13
C GLY A 158 9.50 -17.79 -6.80
N VAL A 159 9.27 -16.71 -6.03
CA VAL A 159 8.58 -16.75 -4.74
C VAL A 159 7.08 -16.53 -4.93
N ASP A 160 6.28 -17.49 -4.46
CA ASP A 160 4.81 -17.54 -4.57
C ASP A 160 4.07 -16.76 -3.47
N ILE A 161 4.78 -15.91 -2.74
CA ILE A 161 4.18 -14.99 -1.75
C ILE A 161 3.67 -13.76 -2.50
N PRO A 162 2.39 -13.35 -2.31
CA PRO A 162 1.89 -12.13 -2.93
C PRO A 162 2.72 -10.91 -2.52
N MET A 163 3.15 -10.12 -3.50
CA MET A 163 3.91 -8.90 -3.30
C MET A 163 3.19 -7.71 -3.91
N VAL A 164 2.87 -6.73 -3.07
CA VAL A 164 2.27 -5.46 -3.47
C VAL A 164 3.39 -4.44 -3.65
N ILE A 165 3.56 -3.96 -4.87
CA ILE A 165 4.47 -2.87 -5.21
C ILE A 165 3.75 -1.55 -4.90
N ASP A 166 4.28 -0.81 -3.92
CA ASP A 166 3.63 0.38 -3.37
C ASP A 166 3.85 1.61 -4.25
N HIS A 167 2.85 2.50 -4.29
CA HIS A 167 2.87 3.77 -5.03
C HIS A 167 3.50 3.72 -6.44
N MET A 168 3.09 2.73 -7.24
CA MET A 168 3.61 2.54 -8.59
C MET A 168 5.14 2.38 -8.67
N ALA A 169 5.83 1.96 -7.60
CA ALA A 169 7.30 1.97 -7.48
C ALA A 169 7.96 3.37 -7.53
N ARG A 170 7.24 4.40 -7.05
CA ARG A 170 7.71 5.79 -6.88
C ARG A 170 8.38 6.38 -8.13
N PRO A 171 7.69 6.42 -9.29
CA PRO A 171 8.19 7.12 -10.47
C PRO A 171 8.32 8.62 -10.22
N SER A 172 9.02 9.33 -11.10
CA SER A 172 9.17 10.78 -11.06
C SER A 172 8.99 11.37 -12.46
N LEU A 173 8.21 12.44 -12.59
CA LEU A 173 8.14 13.19 -13.85
C LEU A 173 9.46 13.93 -14.16
N GLN A 174 10.23 14.29 -13.14
CA GLN A 174 11.50 14.99 -13.28
C GLN A 174 12.67 14.05 -13.59
N ALA A 175 12.57 12.81 -13.13
CA ALA A 175 13.53 11.74 -13.42
C ALA A 175 12.78 10.48 -13.87
N PRO A 176 12.27 10.45 -15.13
CA PRO A 176 11.58 9.29 -15.65
C PRO A 176 12.48 8.06 -15.69
N TRP A 177 11.86 6.89 -15.56
CA TRP A 177 12.58 5.62 -15.70
C TRP A 177 13.17 5.46 -17.10
N THR A 178 14.26 4.72 -17.18
CA THR A 178 14.74 4.18 -18.45
C THR A 178 13.75 3.17 -19.00
N VAL A 179 13.80 2.92 -20.31
CA VAL A 179 12.99 1.87 -20.97
C VAL A 179 13.27 0.50 -20.35
N VAL A 180 14.53 0.23 -19.98
CA VAL A 180 14.94 -1.05 -19.36
C VAL A 180 14.28 -1.25 -18.00
N GLU A 181 14.29 -0.23 -17.13
CA GLU A 181 13.64 -0.31 -15.83
C GLU A 181 12.12 -0.48 -15.97
N HIS A 182 11.50 0.31 -16.86
CA HIS A 182 10.08 0.20 -17.17
C HIS A 182 9.71 -1.22 -17.60
N ASP A 183 10.39 -1.76 -18.61
CA ASP A 183 10.08 -3.07 -19.17
C ASP A 183 10.31 -4.19 -18.16
N ALA A 184 11.31 -4.06 -17.29
CA ALA A 184 11.55 -5.00 -16.20
C ALA A 184 10.38 -5.03 -15.20
N LEU A 185 9.83 -3.87 -14.81
CA LEU A 185 8.65 -3.83 -13.93
C LEU A 185 7.43 -4.45 -14.60
N ILE A 186 7.19 -4.17 -15.88
CA ILE A 186 6.08 -4.77 -16.64
C ILE A 186 6.23 -6.30 -16.71
N ALA A 187 7.44 -6.81 -16.94
CA ALA A 187 7.72 -8.25 -16.93
C ALA A 187 7.41 -8.87 -15.55
N HIS A 188 7.81 -8.22 -14.45
CA HIS A 188 7.47 -8.67 -13.09
C HIS A 188 5.96 -8.67 -12.84
N LEU A 189 5.22 -7.67 -13.33
CA LEU A 189 3.75 -7.63 -13.20
C LEU A 189 3.03 -8.74 -13.97
N GLY A 190 3.70 -9.40 -14.92
CA GLY A 190 3.23 -10.63 -15.56
C GLY A 190 3.15 -11.85 -14.63
N ASN A 191 3.82 -11.82 -13.47
CA ASN A 191 3.70 -12.84 -12.43
C ASN A 191 2.42 -12.65 -11.61
N SER A 192 1.64 -13.73 -11.42
CA SER A 192 0.36 -13.72 -10.69
C SER A 192 0.48 -13.36 -9.20
N HIS A 193 1.66 -13.45 -8.63
CA HIS A 193 1.97 -13.06 -7.25
C HIS A 193 2.44 -11.60 -7.14
N ARG A 194 2.40 -10.81 -8.22
CA ARG A 194 2.77 -9.39 -8.21
C ARG A 194 1.53 -8.53 -8.39
N LEU A 195 1.37 -7.59 -7.46
CA LEU A 195 0.30 -6.62 -7.41
C LEU A 195 0.91 -5.22 -7.46
N ILE A 196 0.15 -4.26 -7.95
CA ILE A 196 0.57 -2.85 -8.05
C ILE A 196 -0.44 -1.95 -7.37
N LYS A 197 0.04 -1.01 -6.56
CA LYS A 197 -0.80 0.01 -5.95
C LYS A 197 -0.76 1.31 -6.76
N LEU A 198 -1.89 1.68 -7.34
CA LEU A 198 -2.11 2.91 -8.13
C LEU A 198 -2.30 4.13 -7.22
N SER A 199 -1.34 4.40 -6.35
CA SER A 199 -1.35 5.49 -5.36
C SER A 199 -0.10 6.35 -5.51
N GLY A 200 -0.04 7.50 -4.84
CA GLY A 200 1.15 8.35 -4.82
C GLY A 200 1.37 9.17 -6.09
N VAL A 201 0.30 9.53 -6.83
CA VAL A 201 0.40 10.41 -8.01
C VAL A 201 0.89 11.82 -7.63
N ASP A 202 0.53 12.30 -6.45
CA ASP A 202 1.05 13.51 -5.83
C ASP A 202 2.59 13.48 -5.74
N ARG A 203 3.15 12.34 -5.32
CA ARG A 203 4.60 12.14 -5.20
C ARG A 203 5.26 11.96 -6.56
N PHE A 204 4.59 11.28 -7.48
CA PHE A 204 5.04 11.12 -8.87
C PHE A 204 5.18 12.49 -9.56
N ALA A 205 4.21 13.37 -9.34
CA ALA A 205 4.17 14.71 -9.88
C ALA A 205 4.97 15.76 -9.08
N GLY A 206 5.73 15.35 -8.06
CA GLY A 206 6.56 16.25 -7.25
C GLY A 206 5.75 17.30 -6.47
N GLY A 207 4.54 16.94 -6.03
CA GLY A 207 3.66 17.83 -5.27
C GLY A 207 2.78 18.77 -6.09
N ASP A 208 2.92 18.80 -7.42
CA ASP A 208 2.12 19.66 -8.29
C ASP A 208 0.89 18.92 -8.85
N ALA A 209 -0.30 19.25 -8.31
CA ALA A 209 -1.57 18.72 -8.77
C ALA A 209 -1.85 18.98 -10.27
N HIS A 210 -1.30 20.06 -10.83
CA HIS A 210 -1.49 20.39 -12.26
C HIS A 210 -0.74 19.45 -13.19
N ALA A 211 0.30 18.76 -12.68
CA ALA A 211 1.12 17.83 -13.45
C ALA A 211 0.63 16.37 -13.36
N TRP A 212 -0.39 16.07 -12.55
CA TRP A 212 -0.98 14.72 -12.47
C TRP A 212 -1.44 14.15 -13.83
N PRO A 213 -2.01 14.95 -14.75
CA PRO A 213 -2.30 14.50 -16.12
C PRO A 213 -1.14 13.79 -16.81
N ASP A 214 0.09 14.22 -16.58
CA ASP A 214 1.30 13.70 -17.23
C ASP A 214 1.74 12.35 -16.66
N ALA A 215 1.26 11.98 -15.48
CA ALA A 215 1.45 10.66 -14.87
C ALA A 215 0.57 9.57 -15.50
N ARG A 216 -0.52 9.94 -16.19
CA ARG A 216 -1.54 9.01 -16.69
C ARG A 216 -1.00 7.97 -17.67
N PRO A 217 -0.14 8.30 -18.65
CA PRO A 217 0.35 7.31 -19.61
C PRO A 217 1.05 6.13 -18.93
N LEU A 218 1.97 6.41 -18.00
CA LEU A 218 2.68 5.37 -17.25
C LEU A 218 1.73 4.62 -16.31
N ALA A 219 0.88 5.32 -15.56
CA ALA A 219 -0.05 4.68 -14.63
C ALA A 219 -1.03 3.73 -15.34
N ARG A 220 -1.48 4.07 -16.56
CA ARG A 220 -2.32 3.19 -17.40
C ARG A 220 -1.56 1.97 -17.91
N GLN A 221 -0.28 2.10 -18.26
CA GLN A 221 0.56 0.96 -18.65
C GLN A 221 0.73 -0.02 -17.48
N LEU A 222 0.97 0.49 -16.27
CA LEU A 222 1.07 -0.34 -15.06
C LEU A 222 -0.26 -1.04 -14.72
N LEU A 223 -1.39 -0.33 -14.82
CA LEU A 223 -2.72 -0.91 -14.67
C LEU A 223 -2.99 -2.00 -15.72
N ALA A 224 -2.64 -1.76 -16.98
CA ALA A 224 -2.84 -2.72 -18.07
C ALA A 224 -1.99 -3.99 -17.93
N ALA A 225 -0.83 -3.92 -17.27
CA ALA A 225 0.03 -5.08 -17.01
C ALA A 225 -0.55 -6.04 -15.95
N ALA A 226 -1.36 -5.53 -15.03
CA ALA A 226 -1.90 -6.30 -13.90
C ALA A 226 -3.33 -5.87 -13.50
N PRO A 227 -4.32 -5.86 -14.42
CA PRO A 227 -5.63 -5.24 -14.19
C PRO A 227 -6.45 -5.94 -13.09
N ASP A 228 -6.24 -7.25 -12.91
CA ASP A 228 -6.85 -8.09 -11.87
C ASP A 228 -6.06 -8.10 -10.55
N ARG A 229 -4.94 -7.37 -10.50
CA ARG A 229 -4.00 -7.28 -9.37
C ARG A 229 -3.59 -5.84 -9.06
N ALA A 230 -4.26 -4.86 -9.66
CA ALA A 230 -4.10 -3.45 -9.37
C ALA A 230 -5.08 -3.04 -8.25
N ILE A 231 -4.58 -2.29 -7.26
CA ILE A 231 -5.37 -1.77 -6.14
C ILE A 231 -5.09 -0.28 -5.93
N TRP A 232 -5.92 0.43 -5.17
CA TRP A 232 -5.76 1.86 -4.89
C TRP A 232 -5.62 2.14 -3.39
N GLY A 233 -4.99 3.25 -3.04
CA GLY A 233 -5.05 3.84 -1.71
C GLY A 233 -4.70 5.33 -1.72
N SER A 234 -5.20 6.10 -0.75
CA SER A 234 -4.99 7.56 -0.69
C SER A 234 -3.59 7.95 -0.24
N ASP A 235 -2.91 7.08 0.51
CA ASP A 235 -1.70 7.40 1.27
C ASP A 235 -1.92 8.47 2.35
N TRP A 236 -3.18 8.65 2.81
CA TRP A 236 -3.51 9.54 3.92
C TRP A 236 -2.71 9.16 5.17
N PRO A 237 -2.18 10.12 5.97
CA PRO A 237 -2.37 11.57 5.90
C PRO A 237 -1.25 12.27 5.09
N HIS A 238 -0.72 11.60 4.07
CA HIS A 238 0.31 12.10 3.15
C HIS A 238 1.64 12.44 3.85
N PRO A 239 2.26 11.49 4.57
CA PRO A 239 3.50 11.77 5.28
C PRO A 239 4.63 12.15 4.33
N ASN A 240 5.47 13.12 4.72
CA ASN A 240 6.64 13.55 3.94
C ASN A 240 6.30 13.93 2.48
N ILE A 241 5.14 14.56 2.26
CA ILE A 241 4.78 15.08 0.94
C ILE A 241 5.57 16.35 0.63
N GLU A 242 5.90 16.54 -0.65
CA GLU A 242 6.42 17.81 -1.17
C GLU A 242 5.25 18.73 -1.51
N GLY A 243 5.27 19.96 -1.02
CA GLY A 243 4.19 20.93 -1.27
C GLY A 243 2.96 20.72 -0.37
N ALA A 244 1.78 21.01 -0.90
CA ALA A 244 0.52 20.91 -0.16
C ALA A 244 0.00 19.46 -0.16
N ALA A 245 -0.68 19.07 0.92
CA ALA A 245 -1.42 17.81 0.94
C ALA A 245 -2.43 17.77 -0.22
N PRO A 246 -2.56 16.65 -0.94
CA PRO A 246 -3.47 16.51 -2.05
C PRO A 246 -4.92 16.50 -1.55
N ASP A 247 -5.85 16.79 -2.46
CA ASP A 247 -7.26 16.50 -2.22
C ASP A 247 -7.52 15.00 -2.45
N ASP A 248 -7.91 14.28 -1.40
CA ASP A 248 -8.24 12.86 -1.47
C ASP A 248 -9.37 12.55 -2.47
N VAL A 249 -10.32 13.47 -2.66
CA VAL A 249 -11.39 13.33 -3.65
C VAL A 249 -10.80 13.33 -5.06
N ALA A 250 -9.80 14.19 -5.31
CA ALA A 250 -9.09 14.25 -6.57
C ALA A 250 -8.22 13.00 -6.79
N LEU A 251 -7.60 12.43 -5.74
CA LEU A 251 -6.86 11.17 -5.83
C LEU A 251 -7.76 10.00 -6.25
N LEU A 252 -8.96 9.90 -5.65
CA LEU A 252 -9.95 8.89 -6.01
C LEU A 252 -10.51 9.12 -7.43
N ALA A 253 -10.74 10.37 -7.82
CA ALA A 253 -11.15 10.70 -9.18
C ALA A 253 -10.07 10.34 -10.22
N PHE A 254 -8.79 10.56 -9.89
CA PHE A 254 -7.66 10.21 -10.74
C PHE A 254 -7.63 8.70 -11.03
N VAL A 255 -7.75 7.85 -10.00
CA VAL A 255 -7.72 6.39 -10.26
C VAL A 255 -8.94 5.90 -11.03
N ARG A 256 -10.12 6.51 -10.85
CA ARG A 256 -11.30 6.21 -11.68
C ARG A 256 -11.09 6.59 -13.14
N ASP A 257 -10.47 7.75 -13.40
CA ASP A 257 -10.08 8.17 -14.76
C ASP A 257 -9.02 7.25 -15.40
N LEU A 258 -8.09 6.70 -14.59
CA LEU A 258 -7.15 5.70 -15.09
C LEU A 258 -7.87 4.44 -15.60
N CYS A 259 -8.90 3.99 -14.89
CA CYS A 259 -9.66 2.78 -15.22
C CYS A 259 -10.46 2.93 -16.52
N GLY A 260 -11.01 4.12 -16.79
CA GLY A 260 -11.71 4.42 -18.05
C GLY A 260 -13.11 3.80 -18.18
N ASP A 261 -13.46 2.81 -17.36
CA ASP A 261 -14.80 2.25 -17.23
C ASP A 261 -15.10 1.75 -15.81
N ASP A 262 -16.39 1.54 -15.50
CA ASP A 262 -16.87 1.13 -14.18
C ASP A 262 -16.46 -0.31 -13.82
N VAL A 263 -16.27 -1.20 -14.82
CA VAL A 263 -15.90 -2.60 -14.57
C VAL A 263 -14.48 -2.69 -14.01
N LEU A 264 -13.55 -1.98 -14.63
CA LEU A 264 -12.17 -1.92 -14.17
C LEU A 264 -12.05 -1.11 -12.87
N ALA A 265 -12.83 -0.03 -12.73
CA ALA A 265 -12.89 0.72 -11.47
C ALA A 265 -13.39 -0.16 -10.31
N ASP A 266 -14.45 -0.94 -10.50
CA ASP A 266 -14.95 -1.88 -9.49
C ASP A 266 -13.93 -2.98 -9.16
N ALA A 267 -13.18 -3.47 -10.15
CA ALA A 267 -12.09 -4.40 -9.90
C ALA A 267 -11.00 -3.76 -9.03
N VAL A 268 -10.50 -2.57 -9.39
CA VAL A 268 -9.41 -1.89 -8.67
C VAL A 268 -9.82 -1.44 -7.27
N LEU A 269 -11.05 -0.96 -7.10
CA LEU A 269 -11.54 -0.34 -5.86
C LEU A 269 -12.27 -1.31 -4.93
N ALA A 270 -12.68 -2.49 -5.41
CA ALA A 270 -13.42 -3.45 -4.59
C ALA A 270 -12.97 -4.89 -4.78
N GLY A 271 -13.00 -5.41 -6.02
CA GLY A 271 -12.77 -6.83 -6.29
C GLY A 271 -11.35 -7.31 -5.96
N ASN A 272 -10.33 -6.60 -6.45
CA ASN A 272 -8.93 -6.95 -6.25
C ASN A 272 -8.52 -6.78 -4.77
N PRO A 273 -8.87 -5.67 -4.07
CA PRO A 273 -8.65 -5.54 -2.63
C PRO A 273 -9.32 -6.65 -1.82
N LEU A 274 -10.57 -6.99 -2.11
CA LEU A 274 -11.30 -8.05 -1.40
C LEU A 274 -10.61 -9.41 -1.53
N ARG A 275 -10.03 -9.73 -2.69
CA ARG A 275 -9.24 -10.97 -2.85
C ARG A 275 -7.95 -10.98 -2.04
N LEU A 276 -7.35 -9.80 -1.81
CA LEU A 276 -6.09 -9.69 -1.10
C LEU A 276 -6.26 -9.63 0.43
N TYR A 277 -7.32 -8.96 0.91
CA TYR A 277 -7.51 -8.59 2.32
C TYR A 277 -8.73 -9.25 2.98
N GLY A 278 -9.64 -9.81 2.18
CA GLY A 278 -10.92 -10.41 2.60
C GLY A 278 -10.78 -11.62 3.50
#